data_AF-A0A2K8KQC1-F1
#
_entry.id   AF-A0A2K8KQC1-F1
#
_cell.length_a   1.000
_cell.length_b   1.000
_cell.length_c   1.000
_cell.angle_alpha   90.00
_cell.angle_beta   90.00
_cell.angle_gamma   90.00
#
_symmetry.space_group_name_H-M   'P 1'
#
loop_
_entity.id
_entity.type
_entity.pdbx_description
1 polymer ?
#
loop_
_entity_poly.entity_id
_entity_poly.type
_entity_poly.pdbx_seq_one_letter_code
_entity_poly.pdbx_strand_id
1 'polypeptide(L)'
;MNKNNPSWRRLALWLLLTALPMAVFAAGKIYTWTDKSGVIHYGDRPPMAAQADEVAIQGKKKLPLVVVQELLPGLWFGSANDGGEVKFTLFENGSITYIQTRADQSVYNYQGIWTLENTSLTVITEFSQTAPPGGDFKRSVQPIALTYTIVGFSENALEVIIGPERFSLVRLDP
;
A
#
# COMPACT_ATOMS: atom_id res chain seq x y z
N MET A 1 -39.13 13.71 54.78
CA MET A 1 -38.93 12.92 53.55
C MET A 1 -38.34 13.80 52.46
N ASN A 2 -37.41 13.23 51.72
CA ASN A 2 -36.20 13.82 51.15
C ASN A 2 -36.41 14.40 49.72
N LYS A 3 -36.02 15.66 49.46
CA LYS A 3 -36.11 16.29 48.13
C LYS A 3 -34.83 16.05 47.32
N ASN A 4 -34.73 14.88 46.69
CA ASN A 4 -33.66 14.57 45.74
C ASN A 4 -34.09 15.02 44.33
N ASN A 5 -33.71 16.24 43.93
CA ASN A 5 -33.88 16.73 42.55
C ASN A 5 -32.75 16.17 41.64
N PRO A 6 -33.06 15.29 40.66
CA PRO A 6 -32.03 14.63 39.83
C PRO A 6 -31.62 15.46 38.60
N SER A 7 -32.11 16.70 38.45
CA SER A 7 -31.96 17.51 37.24
C SER A 7 -30.53 18.03 37.03
N TRP A 8 -29.80 18.37 38.10
CA TRP A 8 -28.44 18.90 38.00
C TRP A 8 -27.43 17.86 37.50
N ARG A 9 -27.57 16.60 37.94
CA ARG A 9 -26.70 15.50 37.49
C ARG A 9 -26.86 15.20 36.00
N ARG A 10 -28.09 15.33 35.48
CA ARG A 10 -28.36 15.17 34.04
C ARG A 10 -27.81 16.36 33.24
N LEU A 11 -27.94 17.58 33.75
CA LEU A 11 -27.38 18.77 33.11
C LEU A 11 -25.84 18.72 33.05
N ALA A 12 -25.20 18.29 34.15
CA ALA A 12 -23.75 18.13 34.22
C ALA A 12 -23.24 17.04 33.27
N LEU A 13 -23.98 15.95 33.09
CA LEU A 13 -23.63 14.89 32.13
C LEU A 13 -23.73 15.36 30.68
N TRP A 14 -24.73 16.18 30.35
CA TRP A 14 -24.89 16.79 29.03
C TRP A 14 -23.76 17.78 28.71
N LEU A 15 -23.33 18.58 29.71
CA LEU A 15 -22.19 19.50 29.56
C LEU A 15 -20.85 18.78 29.42
N LEU A 16 -20.69 17.60 30.06
CA LEU A 16 -19.47 16.80 29.92
C LEU A 16 -19.39 16.11 28.55
N LEU A 17 -20.53 15.73 27.96
CA LEU A 17 -20.57 15.04 26.66
C LEU A 17 -20.30 15.97 25.47
N THR A 18 -20.55 17.28 25.60
CA THR A 18 -20.22 18.26 24.55
C THR A 18 -18.76 18.73 24.59
N ALA A 19 -18.01 18.37 25.63
CA ALA A 19 -16.60 18.70 25.79
C ALA A 19 -15.65 17.66 25.17
N LEU A 20 -16.13 16.75 24.32
CA LEU A 20 -15.22 15.96 23.49
C LEU A 20 -14.52 16.91 22.51
N PRO A 21 -13.18 17.03 22.54
CA PRO A 21 -12.49 17.74 21.49
C PRO A 21 -12.77 16.99 20.20
N MET A 22 -13.53 17.61 19.29
CA MET A 22 -13.50 17.22 17.90
C MET A 22 -12.05 17.34 17.48
N ALA A 23 -11.37 16.21 17.34
CA ALA A 23 -10.11 16.14 16.64
C ALA A 23 -10.43 16.52 15.19
N VAL A 24 -10.41 17.82 14.91
CA VAL A 24 -10.46 18.34 13.56
C VAL A 24 -9.19 17.82 12.91
N PHE A 25 -9.33 16.80 12.07
CA PHE A 25 -8.30 16.40 11.12
C PHE A 25 -8.12 17.56 10.14
N ALA A 26 -7.39 18.59 10.56
CA ALA A 26 -6.99 19.68 9.70
C ALA A 26 -6.16 19.07 8.56
N ALA A 27 -6.51 19.38 7.31
CA ALA A 27 -5.66 19.09 6.19
C ALA A 27 -4.26 19.65 6.51
N GLY A 28 -3.27 18.77 6.64
CA GLY A 28 -1.93 19.14 7.12
C GLY A 28 -1.35 20.24 6.26
N LYS A 29 -1.33 21.47 6.80
CA LYS A 29 -0.62 22.60 6.22
C LYS A 29 0.86 22.43 6.57
N ILE A 30 1.75 22.74 5.65
CA ILE A 30 3.17 22.80 5.91
C ILE A 30 3.57 24.26 5.89
N TYR A 31 4.33 24.69 6.89
CA TYR A 31 4.85 26.04 7.02
C TYR A 31 6.36 26.01 6.81
N THR A 32 6.91 27.09 6.25
CA THR A 32 8.35 27.33 6.16
C THR A 32 8.72 28.57 6.96
N TRP A 33 9.86 28.52 7.66
CA TRP A 33 10.42 29.68 8.34
C TRP A 33 11.94 29.62 8.33
N THR A 34 12.57 30.79 8.45
CA THR A 34 14.02 30.90 8.62
C THR A 34 14.32 31.22 10.08
N ASP A 35 15.21 30.47 10.71
CA ASP A 35 15.62 30.73 12.09
C ASP A 35 16.67 31.85 12.20
N LYS A 36 17.09 32.17 13.44
CA LYS A 36 18.07 33.24 13.71
C LYS A 36 19.47 32.96 13.13
N SER A 37 19.79 31.71 12.82
CA SER A 37 21.03 31.29 12.18
C SER A 37 20.94 31.27 10.65
N GLY A 38 19.77 31.60 10.07
CA GLY A 38 19.55 31.57 8.63
C GLY A 38 19.18 30.19 8.09
N VAL A 39 18.86 29.21 8.94
CA VAL A 39 18.45 27.85 8.52
C VAL A 39 16.96 27.84 8.21
N ILE A 40 16.60 27.24 7.07
CA ILE A 40 15.21 27.05 6.65
C ILE A 40 14.67 25.77 7.28
N HIS A 41 13.52 25.89 7.93
CA HIS A 41 12.80 24.79 8.57
C HIS A 41 11.41 24.62 7.97
N TYR A 42 10.89 23.39 8.04
CA TYR A 42 9.54 23.05 7.63
C TYR A 42 8.80 22.33 8.76
N GLY A 43 7.51 22.58 8.91
CA GLY A 43 6.73 21.96 9.98
C GLY A 43 5.22 22.10 9.78
N ASP A 44 4.46 21.31 10.51
CA ASP A 44 2.98 21.33 10.52
C ASP A 44 2.41 22.47 11.40
N ARG A 45 3.27 23.12 12.19
CA ARG A 45 2.94 24.29 13.02
C ARG A 45 4.02 25.35 12.89
N PRO A 46 3.65 26.63 12.68
CA PRO A 46 4.62 27.71 12.67
C PRO A 46 5.17 27.95 14.09
N PRO A 47 6.41 28.43 14.24
CA PRO A 47 6.94 28.85 15.53
C PRO A 47 6.15 30.04 16.06
N MET A 48 5.84 30.06 17.36
CA MET A 48 5.07 31.15 17.98
C MET A 48 5.64 32.57 17.79
N ALA A 49 6.95 32.68 17.53
CA ALA A 49 7.66 33.96 17.48
C ALA A 49 8.36 34.25 16.14
N ALA A 50 8.16 33.41 15.11
CA ALA A 50 8.77 33.62 13.80
C ALA A 50 7.69 33.84 12.74
N GLN A 51 7.96 34.75 11.80
CA GLN A 51 7.15 34.86 10.60
C GLN A 51 7.35 33.58 9.77
N ALA A 52 6.24 32.91 9.45
CA ALA A 52 6.23 31.67 8.71
C ALA A 52 5.29 31.80 7.52
N ASP A 53 5.70 31.27 6.37
CA ASP A 53 4.90 31.23 5.16
C ASP A 53 4.28 29.84 4.99
N GLU A 54 3.01 29.77 4.58
CA GLU A 54 2.38 28.49 4.24
C GLU A 54 2.94 27.99 2.91
N VAL A 55 3.46 26.76 2.90
CA VAL A 55 3.97 26.08 1.72
C VAL A 55 2.80 25.42 1.00
N ALA A 56 2.47 25.93 -0.18
CA ALA A 56 1.50 25.29 -1.06
C ALA A 56 2.09 24.00 -1.66
N ILE A 57 1.65 22.85 -1.15
CA ILE A 57 1.97 21.55 -1.76
C ILE A 57 1.15 21.42 -3.04
N GLN A 58 1.78 21.58 -4.21
CA GLN A 58 1.15 21.37 -5.52
C GLN A 58 1.10 19.87 -5.90
N GLY A 59 0.69 19.02 -4.95
CA GLY A 59 0.51 17.59 -5.16
C GLY A 59 -0.95 17.20 -5.02
N LYS A 60 -1.47 16.36 -5.93
CA LYS A 60 -2.75 15.69 -5.67
C LYS A 60 -2.53 14.72 -4.50
N LYS A 61 -3.23 14.93 -3.39
CA LYS A 61 -3.26 13.96 -2.29
C LYS A 61 -3.79 12.64 -2.86
N LYS A 62 -2.91 11.67 -3.10
CA LYS A 62 -3.31 10.31 -3.49
C LYS A 62 -3.96 9.70 -2.26
N LEU A 63 -5.20 9.23 -2.40
CA LEU A 63 -5.83 8.46 -1.33
C LEU A 63 -4.96 7.23 -1.04
N PRO A 64 -4.85 6.81 0.24
CA PRO A 64 -4.14 5.58 0.55
C PRO A 64 -4.75 4.44 -0.26
N LEU A 65 -3.91 3.69 -0.94
CA LEU A 65 -4.34 2.50 -1.68
C LEU A 65 -4.77 1.45 -0.66
N VAL A 66 -5.99 0.96 -0.79
CA VAL A 66 -6.52 -0.16 0.00
C VAL A 66 -6.61 -1.37 -0.91
N VAL A 67 -5.92 -2.44 -0.54
CA VAL A 67 -6.03 -3.73 -1.22
C VAL A 67 -6.96 -4.61 -0.39
N VAL A 68 -8.12 -4.93 -0.95
CA VAL A 68 -9.09 -5.84 -0.32
C VAL A 68 -8.60 -7.27 -0.57
N GLN A 69 -8.09 -7.93 0.46
CA GLN A 69 -7.43 -9.22 0.34
C GLN A 69 -8.35 -10.28 -0.25
N GLU A 70 -9.65 -10.22 0.05
CA GLU A 70 -10.68 -11.14 -0.41
C GLU A 70 -10.92 -11.06 -1.93
N LEU A 71 -10.58 -9.93 -2.57
CA LEU A 71 -10.69 -9.73 -4.01
C LEU A 71 -9.40 -10.05 -4.77
N LEU A 72 -8.32 -10.39 -4.05
CA LEU A 72 -7.01 -10.65 -4.64
C LEU A 72 -6.89 -12.07 -5.25
N PRO A 73 -7.43 -13.15 -4.64
CA PRO A 73 -7.45 -14.48 -5.25
C PRO A 73 -8.08 -14.47 -6.63
N GLY A 74 -7.37 -15.02 -7.61
CA GLY A 74 -7.79 -15.05 -9.02
C GLY A 74 -6.61 -15.23 -9.96
N LEU A 75 -6.91 -15.28 -11.27
CA LEU A 75 -5.92 -15.36 -12.34
C LEU A 75 -5.63 -13.96 -12.87
N TRP A 76 -4.41 -13.48 -12.67
CA TRP A 76 -3.97 -12.18 -13.15
C TRP A 76 -2.91 -12.33 -14.23
N PHE A 77 -3.01 -11.56 -15.31
CA PHE A 77 -2.02 -11.50 -16.38
C PHE A 77 -1.79 -10.07 -16.82
N GLY A 78 -0.55 -9.73 -17.14
CA GLY A 78 -0.23 -8.42 -17.68
C GLY A 78 1.21 -8.29 -18.12
N SER A 79 1.53 -7.11 -18.63
CA SER A 79 2.85 -6.77 -19.14
C SER A 79 3.38 -5.47 -18.54
N ALA A 80 4.69 -5.31 -18.63
CA ALA A 80 5.40 -4.07 -18.38
C ALA A 80 5.78 -3.39 -19.71
N ASN A 81 6.22 -2.14 -19.64
CA ASN A 81 6.59 -1.34 -20.81
C ASN A 81 7.80 -1.88 -21.57
N ASP A 82 8.68 -2.61 -20.88
CA ASP A 82 9.86 -3.26 -21.45
C ASP A 82 9.51 -4.54 -22.24
N GLY A 83 8.24 -4.95 -22.23
CA GLY A 83 7.75 -6.17 -22.87
C GLY A 83 7.84 -7.41 -21.97
N GLY A 84 8.26 -7.27 -20.70
CA GLY A 84 8.14 -8.33 -19.72
C GLY A 84 6.66 -8.65 -19.45
N GLU A 85 6.37 -9.90 -19.09
CA GLU A 85 5.03 -10.40 -18.80
C GLU A 85 5.02 -11.12 -17.46
N VAL A 86 3.88 -11.07 -16.78
CA VAL A 86 3.65 -11.83 -15.55
C VAL A 86 2.27 -12.46 -15.55
N LYS A 87 2.20 -13.65 -14.94
CA LYS A 87 0.98 -14.35 -14.64
C LYS A 87 0.98 -14.81 -13.19
N PHE A 88 -0.02 -14.38 -12.43
CA PHE A 88 -0.26 -14.84 -11.06
C PHE A 88 -1.52 -15.68 -11.03
N THR A 89 -1.52 -16.79 -10.30
CA THR A 89 -2.75 -17.41 -9.82
C THR A 89 -2.68 -17.45 -8.31
N LEU A 90 -3.46 -16.58 -7.68
CA LEU A 90 -3.58 -16.50 -6.22
C LEU A 90 -4.80 -17.33 -5.82
N PHE A 91 -4.59 -18.33 -4.97
CA PHE A 91 -5.67 -19.19 -4.50
C PHE A 91 -6.18 -18.73 -3.14
N GLU A 92 -7.47 -18.93 -2.87
CA GLU A 92 -8.12 -18.59 -1.58
C GLU A 92 -7.48 -19.32 -0.40
N ASN A 93 -6.89 -20.50 -0.63
CA ASN A 93 -6.18 -21.27 0.38
C ASN A 93 -4.78 -20.71 0.74
N GLY A 94 -4.40 -19.55 0.18
CA GLY A 94 -3.12 -18.90 0.42
C GLY A 94 -1.95 -19.40 -0.44
N SER A 95 -2.18 -20.32 -1.36
CA SER A 95 -1.15 -20.76 -2.32
C SER A 95 -1.09 -19.88 -3.56
N ILE A 96 0.04 -19.93 -4.27
CA ILE A 96 0.26 -19.15 -5.49
C ILE A 96 1.00 -19.97 -6.55
N THR A 97 0.63 -19.78 -7.81
CA THR A 97 1.53 -20.01 -8.96
C THR A 97 1.91 -18.68 -9.60
N TYR A 98 3.18 -18.53 -9.93
CA TYR A 98 3.74 -17.31 -10.50
C TYR A 98 4.58 -17.67 -11.69
N ILE A 99 4.39 -16.97 -12.81
CA ILE A 99 5.28 -17.04 -13.96
C ILE A 99 5.64 -15.60 -14.35
N GLN A 100 6.94 -15.33 -14.51
CA GLN A 100 7.45 -14.10 -15.11
C GLN A 100 8.28 -14.45 -16.33
N THR A 101 7.97 -13.81 -17.45
CA THR A 101 8.84 -13.75 -18.63
C THR A 101 9.43 -12.35 -18.66
N ARG A 102 10.75 -12.21 -18.60
CA ARG A 102 11.39 -10.89 -18.70
C ARG A 102 11.53 -10.49 -20.17
N ALA A 103 11.81 -9.21 -20.42
CA ALA A 103 12.04 -8.68 -21.77
C ALA A 103 13.14 -9.44 -22.55
N ASP A 104 14.15 -9.96 -21.85
CA ASP A 104 15.22 -10.78 -22.43
C ASP A 104 14.78 -12.22 -22.78
N GLN A 105 13.52 -12.60 -22.53
CA GLN A 105 12.95 -13.95 -22.67
C GLN A 105 13.39 -14.95 -21.61
N SER A 106 14.05 -14.52 -20.53
CA SER A 106 14.25 -15.39 -19.37
C SER A 106 12.93 -15.63 -18.63
N VAL A 107 12.71 -16.86 -18.18
CA VAL A 107 11.46 -17.29 -17.53
C VAL A 107 11.73 -17.72 -16.10
N TYR A 108 10.90 -17.26 -15.18
CA TYR A 108 10.91 -17.60 -13.77
C TYR A 108 9.56 -18.16 -13.38
N ASN A 109 9.53 -19.33 -12.75
CA ASN A 109 8.32 -19.98 -12.27
C ASN A 109 8.46 -20.29 -10.78
N TYR A 110 7.47 -19.88 -10.00
CA TYR A 110 7.41 -20.11 -8.56
C TYR A 110 6.09 -20.74 -8.16
N GLN A 111 6.15 -21.68 -7.21
CA GLN A 111 4.98 -22.25 -6.54
C GLN A 111 5.18 -22.15 -5.03
N GLY A 112 4.21 -21.60 -4.31
CA GLY A 112 4.41 -21.37 -2.89
C GLY A 112 3.18 -20.81 -2.20
N ILE A 113 3.43 -20.02 -1.17
CA ILE A 113 2.40 -19.32 -0.41
C ILE A 113 2.54 -17.82 -0.64
N TRP A 114 1.42 -17.11 -0.58
CA TRP A 114 1.41 -15.65 -0.64
C TRP A 114 0.88 -15.07 0.68
N THR A 115 1.37 -13.88 1.00
CA THR A 115 0.88 -13.06 2.11
C THR A 115 0.73 -11.63 1.63
N LEU A 116 -0.22 -10.90 2.22
CA LEU A 116 -0.45 -9.49 1.94
C LEU A 116 -0.34 -8.71 3.24
N GLU A 117 0.55 -7.71 3.25
CA GLU A 117 0.63 -6.72 4.31
C GLU A 117 0.51 -5.32 3.70
N ASN A 118 -0.61 -4.65 3.95
CA ASN A 118 -0.99 -3.38 3.34
C ASN A 118 -1.01 -3.46 1.80
N THR A 119 0.09 -3.09 1.15
CA THR A 119 0.28 -3.14 -0.30
C THR A 119 1.45 -4.04 -0.70
N SER A 120 2.09 -4.72 0.25
CA SER A 120 3.21 -5.62 0.01
C SER A 120 2.70 -7.04 -0.16
N LEU A 121 2.78 -7.55 -1.40
CA LEU A 121 2.54 -8.94 -1.71
C LEU A 121 3.86 -9.70 -1.58
N THR A 122 3.93 -10.66 -0.66
CA THR A 122 5.13 -11.50 -0.49
C THR A 122 4.82 -12.94 -0.90
N VAL A 123 5.64 -13.48 -1.80
CA VAL A 123 5.62 -14.88 -2.23
C VAL A 123 6.77 -15.62 -1.59
N ILE A 124 6.48 -16.66 -0.81
CA ILE A 124 7.46 -17.53 -0.17
C ILE A 124 7.42 -18.87 -0.88
N THR A 125 8.56 -19.34 -1.38
CA THR A 125 8.64 -20.56 -2.18
C THR A 125 9.95 -21.31 -1.95
N GLU A 126 9.85 -22.63 -1.95
CA GLU A 126 10.98 -23.57 -2.09
C GLU A 126 10.95 -24.25 -3.47
N PHE A 127 9.99 -23.92 -4.32
CA PHE A 127 9.79 -24.52 -5.64
C PHE A 127 9.97 -23.43 -6.70
N SER A 128 11.22 -23.25 -7.12
CA SER A 128 11.57 -22.32 -8.18
C SER A 128 12.12 -23.05 -9.41
N GLN A 129 11.77 -22.55 -10.59
CA GLN A 129 12.39 -22.94 -11.85
C GLN A 129 12.78 -21.68 -12.62
N THR A 130 13.96 -21.70 -13.22
CA THR A 130 14.46 -20.58 -14.02
C THR A 130 15.01 -21.09 -15.34
N ALA A 131 14.65 -20.45 -16.44
CA ALA A 131 15.24 -20.69 -17.75
C ALA A 131 15.87 -19.38 -18.27
N PRO A 132 17.15 -19.40 -18.71
CA PRO A 132 17.69 -18.26 -19.45
C PRO A 132 17.05 -18.21 -20.85
N PRO A 133 17.28 -17.13 -21.61
CA PRO A 133 16.71 -16.97 -22.95
C PRO A 133 17.09 -18.15 -23.86
N GLY A 134 16.09 -18.89 -24.35
CA GLY A 134 16.28 -20.06 -25.21
C GLY A 134 16.94 -21.27 -24.54
N GLY A 135 17.08 -21.29 -23.22
CA GLY A 135 17.67 -22.40 -22.48
C GLY A 135 16.66 -23.25 -21.72
N ASP A 136 17.16 -24.32 -21.10
CA ASP A 136 16.34 -25.25 -20.31
C ASP A 136 16.04 -24.70 -18.90
N PHE A 137 14.91 -25.15 -18.35
CA PHE A 137 14.57 -24.89 -16.95
C PHE A 137 15.51 -25.60 -15.99
N LYS A 138 16.06 -24.83 -15.06
CA LYS A 138 16.78 -25.33 -13.88
C LYS A 138 15.91 -25.17 -12.66
N ARG A 139 15.72 -26.26 -11.91
CA ARG A 139 15.00 -26.25 -10.63
C ARG A 139 15.94 -25.89 -9.49
N SER A 140 15.46 -25.08 -8.55
CA SER A 140 16.10 -24.87 -7.26
C SER A 140 15.11 -25.16 -6.13
N VAL A 141 15.64 -25.70 -5.04
CA VAL A 141 14.92 -25.98 -3.79
C VAL A 141 15.29 -25.02 -2.66
N GLN A 142 16.10 -24.01 -2.96
CA GLN A 142 16.49 -23.02 -1.96
C GLN A 142 15.27 -22.12 -1.65
N PRO A 143 14.91 -21.95 -0.36
CA PRO A 143 13.83 -21.06 0.02
C PRO A 143 14.14 -19.62 -0.40
N ILE A 144 13.20 -18.97 -1.05
CA ILE A 144 13.26 -17.56 -1.42
C ILE A 144 11.96 -16.84 -1.03
N ALA A 145 12.09 -15.58 -0.67
CA ALA A 145 10.97 -14.67 -0.45
C ALA A 145 11.06 -13.54 -1.47
N LEU A 146 9.97 -13.33 -2.22
CA LEU A 146 9.86 -12.32 -3.26
C LEU A 146 8.78 -11.32 -2.83
N THR A 147 9.18 -10.07 -2.62
CA THR A 147 8.26 -9.01 -2.19
C THR A 147 7.99 -8.06 -3.35
N TYR A 148 6.71 -7.79 -3.58
CA TYR A 148 6.21 -6.91 -4.64
C TYR A 148 5.33 -5.82 -4.04
N THR A 149 5.28 -4.67 -4.68
CA THR A 149 4.45 -3.54 -4.22
C THR A 149 3.27 -3.35 -5.14
N ILE A 150 2.06 -3.47 -4.60
CA ILE A 150 0.82 -3.14 -5.28
C ILE A 150 0.65 -1.61 -5.27
N VAL A 151 0.43 -1.00 -6.43
CA VAL A 151 0.33 0.47 -6.60
C VAL A 151 -1.00 0.94 -7.19
N GLY A 152 -1.83 -0.01 -7.62
CA GLY A 152 -3.21 0.15 -8.06
C GLY A 152 -3.96 -1.17 -7.91
N PHE A 153 -5.23 -1.11 -7.49
CA PHE A 153 -6.03 -2.32 -7.27
C PHE A 153 -7.53 -2.06 -7.44
N SER A 154 -8.21 -3.04 -8.04
CA SER A 154 -9.65 -3.16 -8.20
C SER A 154 -9.98 -4.64 -8.44
N GLU A 155 -11.26 -4.99 -8.54
CA GLU A 155 -11.71 -6.35 -8.83
C GLU A 155 -11.12 -6.91 -10.15
N ASN A 156 -10.95 -6.07 -11.17
CA ASN A 156 -10.55 -6.51 -12.52
C ASN A 156 -9.18 -5.98 -12.97
N ALA A 157 -8.54 -5.13 -12.19
CA ALA A 157 -7.25 -4.53 -12.53
C ALA A 157 -6.31 -4.45 -11.32
N LEU A 158 -5.04 -4.78 -11.56
CA LEU A 158 -3.99 -4.80 -10.56
C LEU A 158 -2.74 -4.15 -11.17
N GLU A 159 -2.12 -3.20 -10.46
CA GLU A 159 -0.81 -2.65 -10.83
C GLU A 159 0.22 -3.06 -9.79
N VAL A 160 1.32 -3.68 -10.22
CA VAL A 160 2.37 -4.21 -9.33
C VAL A 160 3.74 -3.74 -9.80
N ILE A 161 4.60 -3.38 -8.84
CA ILE A 161 6.03 -3.17 -9.07
C ILE A 161 6.79 -4.46 -8.77
N ILE A 162 7.56 -4.93 -9.74
CA ILE A 162 8.39 -6.14 -9.67
C ILE A 162 9.79 -5.77 -10.13
N GLY A 163 10.73 -5.68 -9.19
CA GLY A 163 12.05 -5.12 -9.48
C GLY A 163 11.93 -3.66 -9.92
N PRO A 164 12.54 -3.25 -11.05
CA PRO A 164 12.45 -1.87 -11.56
C PRO A 164 11.15 -1.60 -12.33
N GLU A 165 10.41 -2.65 -12.71
CA GLU A 165 9.32 -2.55 -13.67
C GLU A 165 7.94 -2.43 -13.01
N ARG A 166 7.05 -1.68 -13.65
CA ARG A 166 5.62 -1.64 -13.32
C ARG A 166 4.84 -2.47 -14.33
N PHE A 167 4.04 -3.39 -13.81
CA PHE A 167 3.14 -4.23 -14.58
C PHE A 167 1.70 -3.76 -14.41
N SER A 168 0.96 -3.77 -15.51
CA SER A 168 -0.49 -3.54 -15.54
C SER A 168 -1.19 -4.85 -15.85
N LEU A 169 -1.93 -5.38 -14.88
CA LEU A 169 -2.56 -6.68 -14.95
C LEU A 169 -4.07 -6.60 -15.01
N VAL A 170 -4.64 -7.53 -15.76
CA VAL A 170 -6.07 -7.79 -15.84
C VAL A 170 -6.38 -9.15 -15.21
N ARG A 171 -7.56 -9.23 -14.61
CA ARG A 171 -8.13 -10.51 -14.15
C ARG A 171 -8.63 -11.31 -15.37
N LEU A 172 -8.37 -12.61 -15.39
CA LEU A 172 -8.68 -13.50 -16.52
C LEU A 172 -9.64 -14.66 -16.15
N ASP A 173 -9.90 -14.90 -14.89
CA ASP A 173 -10.93 -15.84 -14.44
C ASP A 173 -12.35 -15.21 -14.51
N PRO A 174 -13.38 -16.01 -14.84
CA PRO A 174 -14.76 -15.54 -15.03
C PRO A 174 -15.52 -15.25 -13.74
#